data_AF-A0A1Y1YT13-F1
#
_entry.id   AF-A0A1Y1YT13-F1
#
_cell.length_a   1.000
_cell.length_b   1.000
_cell.length_c   1.000
_cell.angle_alpha   90.00
_cell.angle_beta   90.00
_cell.angle_gamma   90.00
#
_symmetry.space_group_name_H-M   'P 1'
#
loop_
_entity.id
_entity.type
_entity.pdbx_description
1 polymer ?
#
loop_
_entity_poly.entity_id
_entity_poly.type
_entity_poly.pdbx_seq_one_letter_code
_entity_poly.pdbx_strand_id
1 'polypeptide(L)'
;MAIPISKIITYGKLDLMIATSALPIALSNTYHAVHMALQESPMIFKLNLVQSMLLLFNEIVALSGFFKSSRNCTTLAYIYLINAYFSLLSINIILYYKTYYTTKANKLLGYLCVVLQIVETFCLVQVFINSEFINGLIGGCILSFPIYWALGLTGSVTSVIIILTLLFIIGIRRHAEFRKLGLYTSLLHEGIFFFLTILCMDVALAVLVSLQDIYSGNVLHFGWIIKSKLMTELMLRAHRRRQERRRSRSGQTNADQELSHISLN
;
A
#
# COMPACT_ATOMS: atom_id res chain seq x y z
N MET A 1 5.08 14.96 29.09
CA MET A 1 3.77 15.66 29.19
C MET A 1 2.73 14.59 29.46
N ALA A 2 2.00 14.65 30.58
CA ALA A 2 1.03 13.60 30.93
C ALA A 2 -0.19 13.68 29.98
N ILE A 3 -0.54 12.58 29.33
CA ILE A 3 -1.72 12.50 28.44
C ILE A 3 -2.96 12.35 29.33
N PRO A 4 -4.00 13.20 29.17
CA PRO A 4 -5.21 13.09 29.97
C PRO A 4 -5.93 11.76 29.70
N ILE A 5 -6.49 11.15 30.74
CA ILE A 5 -7.16 9.84 30.70
C ILE A 5 -8.30 9.81 29.66
N SER A 6 -9.02 10.93 29.50
CA SER A 6 -10.08 11.07 28.49
C SER A 6 -9.55 10.88 27.06
N LYS A 7 -8.33 11.37 26.75
CA LYS A 7 -7.70 11.16 25.44
C LYS A 7 -7.28 9.70 25.24
N ILE A 8 -6.76 9.04 26.28
CA ILE A 8 -6.37 7.63 26.25
C ILE A 8 -7.58 6.74 25.90
N ILE A 9 -8.73 7.01 26.52
CA ILE A 9 -9.98 6.30 26.24
C ILE A 9 -10.43 6.51 24.79
N THR A 10 -10.41 7.76 24.32
CA THR A 10 -10.81 8.09 22.94
C THR A 10 -9.89 7.43 21.91
N TYR A 11 -8.58 7.40 22.15
CA TYR A 11 -7.62 6.77 21.25
C TYR A 11 -7.83 5.25 21.16
N GLY A 12 -8.06 4.57 22.29
CA GLY A 12 -8.34 3.14 22.30
C GLY A 12 -9.65 2.77 21.59
N LYS A 13 -10.71 3.58 21.76
CA LYS A 13 -11.98 3.39 21.03
C LYS A 13 -11.80 3.55 19.53
N LEU A 14 -11.05 4.56 19.11
CA LEU A 14 -10.80 4.84 17.70
C LEU A 14 -9.93 3.76 17.06
N ASP A 15 -8.92 3.26 17.78
CA ASP A 15 -8.08 2.14 17.34
C ASP A 15 -8.89 0.86 17.13
N LEU A 16 -9.77 0.51 18.08
CA LEU A 16 -10.69 -0.62 17.94
C LEU A 16 -11.64 -0.44 16.73
N MET A 17 -12.18 0.76 16.53
CA MET A 17 -13.04 1.07 15.38
C MET A 17 -12.28 0.92 14.06
N ILE A 18 -11.03 1.39 13.99
CA ILE A 18 -10.16 1.20 12.82
C ILE A 18 -9.93 -0.29 12.59
N ALA A 19 -9.46 -1.05 13.58
CA ALA A 19 -9.15 -2.47 13.43
C ALA A 19 -10.38 -3.30 12.99
N THR A 20 -11.55 -3.04 13.58
CA THR A 20 -12.79 -3.73 13.22
C THR A 20 -13.27 -3.39 11.81
N SER A 21 -13.15 -2.13 11.37
CA SER A 21 -13.49 -1.72 10.01
C SER A 21 -12.45 -2.15 8.96
N ALA A 22 -11.20 -2.33 9.37
CA ALA A 22 -10.09 -2.76 8.52
C ALA A 22 -10.13 -4.25 8.21
N LEU A 23 -10.59 -5.09 9.14
CA LEU A 23 -10.67 -6.53 8.96
C LEU A 23 -11.41 -6.98 7.68
N PRO A 24 -12.65 -6.52 7.39
CA PRO A 24 -13.33 -6.91 6.15
C PRO A 24 -12.59 -6.42 4.89
N ILE A 25 -11.92 -5.27 4.96
CA ILE A 25 -11.09 -4.76 3.86
C ILE A 25 -9.87 -5.67 3.65
N ALA A 26 -9.20 -6.08 4.73
CA ALA A 26 -8.04 -6.97 4.68
C ALA A 26 -8.41 -8.36 4.14
N LEU A 27 -9.56 -8.91 4.56
CA LEU A 27 -10.09 -10.17 4.05
C LEU A 27 -10.41 -10.09 2.55
N SER A 28 -11.12 -9.05 2.12
CA SER A 28 -11.44 -8.81 0.71
C SER A 28 -10.17 -8.66 -0.14
N ASN A 29 -9.20 -7.86 0.33
CA ASN A 29 -7.94 -7.66 -0.37
C ASN A 29 -7.16 -8.97 -0.51
N THR A 30 -7.08 -9.74 0.57
CA THR A 30 -6.37 -11.04 0.59
C THR A 30 -7.03 -12.02 -0.35
N TYR A 31 -8.36 -12.13 -0.33
CA TYR A 31 -9.12 -12.99 -1.25
C TYR A 31 -8.81 -12.67 -2.72
N HIS A 32 -8.89 -11.39 -3.10
CA HIS A 32 -8.58 -10.97 -4.46
C HIS A 32 -7.11 -11.18 -4.81
N ALA A 33 -6.19 -10.92 -3.88
CA ALA A 33 -4.76 -11.11 -4.11
C ALA A 33 -4.38 -12.58 -4.30
N VAL A 34 -4.99 -13.51 -3.53
CA VAL A 34 -4.82 -14.95 -3.73
C VAL A 34 -5.27 -15.37 -5.12
N HIS A 35 -6.48 -14.94 -5.52
CA HIS A 35 -7.01 -15.26 -6.84
C HIS A 35 -6.12 -14.73 -7.98
N MET A 36 -5.59 -13.50 -7.85
CA MET A 36 -4.64 -12.95 -8.82
C MET A 36 -3.32 -13.74 -8.85
N ALA A 37 -2.75 -14.04 -7.69
CA ALA A 37 -1.45 -14.71 -7.58
C ALA A 37 -1.45 -16.16 -8.07
N LEU A 38 -2.60 -16.86 -7.98
CA LEU A 38 -2.76 -18.21 -8.50
C LEU A 38 -2.90 -18.26 -10.03
N GLN A 39 -3.49 -17.22 -10.64
CA GLN A 39 -3.75 -17.18 -12.08
C GLN A 39 -2.63 -16.54 -12.91
N GLU A 40 -1.79 -15.72 -12.28
CA GLU A 40 -0.79 -14.91 -12.96
C GLU A 40 0.61 -15.20 -12.44
N SER A 41 1.55 -15.46 -13.36
CA SER A 41 2.96 -15.65 -13.03
C SER A 41 3.73 -14.42 -12.55
N PRO A 42 3.41 -13.15 -12.95
CA PRO A 42 4.25 -12.01 -12.65
C PRO A 42 4.37 -11.69 -11.15
N MET A 43 5.59 -11.39 -10.73
CA MET A 43 5.97 -11.16 -9.33
C MET A 43 5.18 -10.05 -8.63
N ILE A 44 4.68 -9.05 -9.37
CA ILE A 44 3.86 -7.95 -8.83
C ILE A 44 2.60 -8.44 -8.10
N PHE A 45 1.96 -9.52 -8.57
CA PHE A 45 0.75 -10.06 -7.93
C PHE A 45 1.09 -10.83 -6.66
N LYS A 46 2.24 -11.51 -6.64
CA LYS A 46 2.75 -12.20 -5.45
C LYS A 46 3.15 -11.20 -4.35
N LEU A 47 3.77 -10.09 -4.73
CA LEU A 47 4.06 -8.99 -3.80
C LEU A 47 2.78 -8.37 -3.23
N ASN A 48 1.74 -8.21 -4.05
CA ASN A 48 0.44 -7.74 -3.56
C ASN A 48 -0.20 -8.73 -2.57
N LEU A 49 -0.04 -10.03 -2.81
CA LEU A 49 -0.48 -11.06 -1.87
C LEU A 49 0.26 -10.99 -0.53
N VAL A 50 1.59 -10.84 -0.56
CA VAL A 50 2.39 -10.66 0.67
C VAL A 50 1.91 -9.44 1.44
N GLN A 51 1.77 -8.31 0.75
CA GLN A 51 1.29 -7.05 1.29
C GLN A 51 -0.10 -7.20 1.96
N SER A 52 -1.07 -7.84 1.29
CA SER A 52 -2.42 -8.04 1.81
C SER A 52 -2.46 -9.03 2.98
N MET A 53 -1.65 -10.10 2.94
CA MET A 53 -1.54 -11.07 4.03
C MET A 53 -0.94 -10.45 5.29
N LEU A 54 0.08 -9.59 5.14
CA LEU A 54 0.66 -8.86 6.27
C LEU A 54 -0.36 -7.92 6.93
N LEU A 55 -1.21 -7.25 6.13
CA LEU A 55 -2.30 -6.44 6.66
C LEU A 55 -3.30 -7.32 7.43
N LEU A 56 -3.79 -8.41 6.82
CA LEU A 56 -4.74 -9.32 7.46
C LEU A 56 -4.21 -9.90 8.77
N PHE A 57 -2.95 -10.31 8.78
CA PHE A 57 -2.28 -10.81 9.98
C PHE A 57 -2.23 -9.73 11.07
N ASN A 58 -1.87 -8.49 10.72
CA ASN A 58 -1.87 -7.38 11.68
C ASN A 58 -3.27 -7.09 12.23
N GLU A 59 -4.32 -7.08 11.42
CA GLU A 59 -5.68 -6.85 11.93
C GLU A 59 -6.15 -7.96 12.87
N ILE A 60 -5.84 -9.23 12.57
CA ILE A 60 -6.13 -10.36 13.46
C ILE A 60 -5.37 -10.20 14.79
N VAL A 61 -4.09 -9.84 14.73
CA VAL A 61 -3.26 -9.63 15.92
C VAL A 61 -3.80 -8.46 16.74
N ALA A 62 -4.13 -7.32 16.12
CA ALA A 62 -4.69 -6.15 16.78
C ALA A 62 -6.01 -6.48 17.50
N LEU A 63 -6.96 -7.11 16.80
CA LEU A 63 -8.24 -7.53 17.39
C LEU A 63 -8.04 -8.53 18.53
N SER A 64 -7.14 -9.51 18.37
CA SER A 64 -6.85 -10.48 19.43
C SER A 64 -6.21 -9.83 20.67
N GLY A 65 -5.53 -8.69 20.50
CA GLY A 65 -4.98 -7.87 21.58
C GLY A 65 -6.07 -7.22 22.45
N PHE A 66 -7.22 -6.86 21.86
CA PHE A 66 -8.35 -6.33 22.61
C PHE A 66 -9.06 -7.40 23.46
N PHE A 67 -9.12 -8.65 23.00
CA PHE A 67 -9.75 -9.75 23.75
C PHE A 67 -8.86 -10.36 24.84
N LYS A 68 -7.53 -10.21 24.75
CA LYS A 68 -6.58 -10.73 25.75
C LYS A 68 -5.69 -9.61 26.29
N SER A 69 -6.19 -8.92 27.32
CA SER A 69 -5.50 -7.82 27.99
C SER A 69 -4.17 -8.20 28.68
N SER A 70 -3.83 -9.49 28.79
CA SER A 70 -2.59 -9.96 29.44
C SER A 70 -1.38 -10.08 28.52
N ARG A 71 -1.50 -9.77 27.22
CA ARG A 71 -0.35 -9.84 26.28
C ARG A 71 0.58 -8.65 26.45
N ASN A 72 1.90 -8.93 26.36
CA ASN A 72 2.94 -7.91 26.39
C ASN A 72 2.74 -6.90 25.25
N CYS A 73 2.39 -5.67 25.62
CA CYS A 73 2.05 -4.63 24.67
C CYS A 73 3.21 -4.25 23.74
N THR A 74 4.42 -4.26 24.27
CA THR A 74 5.66 -4.05 23.53
C THR A 74 5.79 -5.03 22.36
N THR A 75 5.51 -6.31 22.58
CA THR A 75 5.61 -7.34 21.54
C THR A 75 4.58 -7.13 20.43
N LEU A 76 3.33 -6.78 20.79
CA LEU A 76 2.27 -6.49 19.82
C LEU A 76 2.64 -5.28 18.94
N ALA A 77 3.17 -4.23 19.55
CA ALA A 77 3.58 -3.03 18.84
C ALA A 77 4.78 -3.28 17.91
N TYR A 78 5.76 -4.11 18.32
CA TYR A 78 6.85 -4.54 17.43
C TYR A 78 6.33 -5.30 16.22
N ILE A 79 5.46 -6.29 16.44
CA ILE A 79 4.86 -7.07 15.36
C ILE A 79 4.11 -6.14 14.39
N TYR A 80 3.32 -5.22 14.93
CA TYR A 80 2.56 -4.27 14.14
C TYR A 80 3.47 -3.41 13.24
N LEU A 81 4.48 -2.74 13.81
CA LEU A 81 5.37 -1.84 13.10
C LEU A 81 6.21 -2.58 12.04
N ILE A 82 6.74 -3.77 12.38
CA ILE A 82 7.54 -4.58 11.45
C ILE A 82 6.69 -5.03 10.25
N ASN A 83 5.48 -5.53 10.50
CA ASN A 83 4.58 -5.95 9.42
C ASN A 83 4.09 -4.79 8.56
N ALA A 84 3.80 -3.64 9.18
CA ALA A 84 3.45 -2.42 8.46
C ALA A 84 4.59 -1.99 7.54
N TYR A 85 5.83 -2.00 8.04
CA TYR A 85 7.03 -1.69 7.25
C TYR A 85 7.21 -2.64 6.06
N PHE A 86 7.16 -3.96 6.27
CA PHE A 86 7.29 -4.91 5.16
C PHE A 86 6.15 -4.83 4.13
N SER A 87 4.94 -4.51 4.59
CA SER A 87 3.78 -4.28 3.72
C SER A 87 3.99 -3.02 2.86
N LEU A 88 4.44 -1.91 3.45
CA LEU A 88 4.77 -0.67 2.73
C LEU A 88 5.97 -0.85 1.78
N LEU A 89 7.00 -1.57 2.20
CA LEU A 89 8.14 -1.94 1.36
C LEU A 89 7.67 -2.72 0.12
N SER A 90 6.73 -3.65 0.29
CA SER A 90 6.14 -4.40 -0.84
C SER A 90 5.41 -3.48 -1.82
N ILE A 91 4.67 -2.48 -1.32
CA ILE A 91 4.02 -1.45 -2.13
C ILE A 91 5.06 -0.64 -2.92
N ASN A 92 6.11 -0.18 -2.24
CA ASN A 92 7.21 0.58 -2.86
C ASN A 92 7.90 -0.21 -3.97
N ILE A 93 8.17 -1.50 -3.74
CA ILE A 93 8.78 -2.40 -4.74
C ILE A 93 7.85 -2.57 -5.95
N ILE A 94 6.54 -2.73 -5.76
CA ILE A 94 5.57 -2.82 -6.86
C ILE A 94 5.59 -1.54 -7.72
N LEU A 95 5.56 -0.36 -7.07
CA LEU A 95 5.63 0.93 -7.76
C LEU A 95 6.96 1.11 -8.50
N TYR A 96 8.07 0.72 -7.86
CA TYR A 96 9.38 0.75 -8.48
C TYR A 96 9.43 -0.13 -9.73
N TYR A 97 8.95 -1.37 -9.67
CA TYR A 97 8.91 -2.25 -10.85
C TYR A 97 8.09 -1.63 -11.99
N LYS A 98 6.91 -1.07 -11.69
CA LYS A 98 6.08 -0.39 -12.70
C LYS A 98 6.80 0.79 -13.35
N THR A 99 7.50 1.58 -12.56
CA THR A 99 8.24 2.76 -13.02
C THR A 99 9.47 2.35 -13.84
N TYR A 100 10.18 1.33 -13.40
CA TYR A 100 11.36 0.78 -14.08
C TYR A 100 11.02 0.28 -15.50
N TYR A 101 9.95 -0.52 -15.63
CA TYR A 101 9.54 -1.06 -16.94
C TYR A 101 8.99 -0.01 -17.90
N THR A 102 8.33 1.04 -17.38
CA THR A 102 7.79 2.11 -18.23
C THR A 102 8.87 3.08 -18.68
N THR A 103 9.80 3.45 -17.80
CA THR A 103 10.74 4.52 -18.08
C THR A 103 12.06 4.02 -18.66
N LYS A 104 12.29 2.69 -18.73
CA LYS A 104 13.63 2.09 -18.93
C LYS A 104 14.65 2.78 -18.02
N ALA A 105 14.27 2.89 -16.75
CA ALA A 105 14.80 3.92 -15.86
C ALA A 105 16.32 3.86 -15.71
N ASN A 106 16.92 5.05 -15.64
CA ASN A 106 18.36 5.24 -15.43
C ASN A 106 18.76 4.72 -14.03
N LYS A 107 20.00 4.23 -13.86
CA LYS A 107 20.50 3.68 -12.58
C LYS A 107 20.27 4.63 -11.39
N LEU A 108 20.28 5.93 -11.66
CA LEU A 108 20.02 7.01 -10.71
C LEU A 108 18.66 6.87 -9.97
N LEU A 109 17.62 6.37 -10.63
CA LEU A 109 16.32 6.14 -9.98
C LEU A 109 16.40 5.06 -8.91
N GLY A 110 17.13 3.97 -9.21
CA GLY A 110 17.36 2.89 -8.25
C GLY A 110 18.09 3.41 -7.01
N TYR A 111 19.15 4.20 -7.20
CA TYR A 111 19.87 4.82 -6.09
C TYR A 111 18.98 5.73 -5.25
N LEU A 112 18.15 6.58 -5.86
CA LEU A 112 17.23 7.46 -5.13
C LEU A 112 16.22 6.67 -4.29
N CYS A 113 15.66 5.59 -4.84
CA CYS A 113 14.72 4.74 -4.11
C CYS A 113 15.39 4.05 -2.91
N VAL A 114 16.62 3.55 -3.09
CA VAL A 114 17.39 2.93 -1.99
C VAL A 114 17.69 3.95 -0.90
N VAL A 115 18.11 5.16 -1.26
CA VAL A 115 18.38 6.23 -0.28
C VAL A 115 17.12 6.59 0.51
N LEU A 116 15.97 6.74 -0.16
CA LEU A 116 14.72 7.03 0.53
C LEU A 116 14.28 5.87 1.45
N GLN A 117 14.51 4.62 1.04
CA GLN A 117 14.22 3.45 1.88
C GLN A 117 15.13 3.41 3.12
N ILE A 118 16.39 3.81 2.99
CA ILE A 118 17.32 3.95 4.13
C ILE A 118 16.80 5.01 5.10
N VAL A 119 16.34 6.17 4.59
CA VAL A 119 15.76 7.24 5.43
C VAL A 119 14.50 6.73 6.14
N GLU A 120 13.60 6.04 5.45
CA GLU A 120 12.40 5.44 6.05
C GLU A 120 12.76 4.44 7.15
N THR A 121 13.72 3.54 6.87
CA THR A 121 14.21 2.55 7.84
C THR A 121 14.81 3.24 9.06
N PHE A 122 15.60 4.29 8.85
CA PHE A 122 16.19 5.07 9.93
C PHE A 122 15.12 5.72 10.82
N CYS A 123 14.11 6.36 10.21
CA CYS A 123 12.98 6.91 10.96
C CYS A 123 12.24 5.83 11.75
N LEU A 124 12.03 4.64 11.19
CA LEU A 124 11.39 3.53 11.88
C LEU A 124 12.21 3.04 13.09
N VAL A 125 13.53 2.88 12.94
CA VAL A 125 14.43 2.51 14.03
C VAL A 125 14.38 3.56 15.14
N GLN A 126 14.33 4.83 14.79
CA GLN A 126 14.20 5.92 15.76
C GLN A 126 12.83 5.93 16.45
N VAL A 127 11.75 5.57 15.76
CA VAL A 127 10.45 5.33 16.39
C VAL A 127 10.55 4.22 17.43
N PHE A 128 11.22 3.10 17.13
CA PHE A 128 11.39 2.00 18.10
C PHE A 128 12.19 2.40 19.34
N ILE A 129 13.27 3.17 19.17
CA ILE A 129 14.14 3.58 20.29
C ILE A 129 13.42 4.59 21.20
N ASN A 130 12.66 5.51 20.61
CA ASN A 130 12.06 6.64 21.33
C ASN A 130 10.57 6.41 21.66
N SER A 131 10.03 5.21 21.42
CA SER A 131 8.62 4.92 21.71
C SER A 131 8.40 4.47 23.14
N GLU A 132 7.39 5.03 23.79
CA GLU A 132 6.82 4.53 25.03
C GLU A 132 5.57 3.70 24.72
N PHE A 133 5.49 2.50 25.30
CA PHE A 133 4.36 1.59 25.12
C PHE A 133 3.46 1.66 26.35
N ILE A 134 2.25 2.19 26.18
CA ILE A 134 1.27 2.37 27.24
C ILE A 134 0.12 1.39 27.00
N ASN A 135 -0.23 0.61 28.03
CA ASN A 135 -1.40 -0.27 27.97
C ASN A 135 -2.68 0.57 27.93
N GLY A 136 -3.54 0.32 26.94
CA GLY A 136 -4.84 1.00 26.83
C GLY A 136 -5.83 0.53 27.89
N LEU A 137 -6.68 1.43 28.40
CA LEU A 137 -7.73 1.09 29.38
C LEU A 137 -8.83 0.17 28.82
N ILE A 138 -9.03 0.15 27.50
CA ILE A 138 -10.05 -0.67 26.81
C ILE A 138 -9.41 -1.92 26.17
N GLY A 139 -8.20 -2.27 26.61
CA GLY A 139 -7.32 -3.18 25.87
C GLY A 139 -6.65 -2.47 24.69
N GLY A 140 -5.72 -3.17 24.05
CA GLY A 140 -4.89 -2.60 22.98
C GLY A 140 -3.66 -1.82 23.50
N CYS A 141 -2.90 -1.30 22.54
CA CYS A 141 -1.56 -0.76 22.76
C CYS A 141 -1.43 0.65 22.22
N ILE A 142 -1.09 1.59 23.10
CA ILE A 142 -0.81 2.98 22.71
C ILE A 142 0.70 3.14 22.63
N LEU A 143 1.16 3.36 21.41
CA LEU A 143 2.52 3.70 21.02
C LEU A 143 2.70 5.23 21.03
N SER A 144 3.26 5.78 22.10
CA SER A 144 3.61 7.21 22.15
C SER A 144 5.01 7.42 21.59
N PHE A 145 5.16 8.23 20.55
CA PHE A 145 6.46 8.55 19.97
C PHE A 145 6.52 10.01 19.51
N PRO A 146 7.72 10.61 19.43
CA PRO A 146 7.84 12.00 19.04
C PRO A 146 7.31 12.27 17.63
N ILE A 147 6.54 13.35 17.49
CA ILE A 147 5.84 13.71 16.24
C ILE A 147 6.78 13.89 15.05
N TYR A 148 7.99 14.39 15.26
CA TYR A 148 8.95 14.62 14.18
C TYR A 148 9.40 13.31 13.52
N TRP A 149 9.48 12.21 14.27
CA TRP A 149 9.74 10.89 13.70
C TRP A 149 8.53 10.35 12.92
N ALA A 150 7.31 10.60 13.41
CA ALA A 150 6.07 10.27 12.69
C ALA A 150 5.98 10.99 11.34
N LEU A 151 6.29 12.29 11.34
CA LEU A 151 6.34 13.13 10.15
C LEU A 151 7.46 12.70 9.20
N GLY A 152 8.63 12.35 9.73
CA GLY A 152 9.74 11.80 8.95
C GLY A 152 9.36 10.52 8.23
N LEU A 153 8.75 9.57 8.94
CA LEU A 153 8.29 8.28 8.39
C LEU A 153 7.19 8.48 7.33
N THR A 154 6.18 9.30 7.64
CA THR A 154 5.08 9.59 6.69
C THR A 154 5.63 10.32 5.47
N GLY A 155 6.45 11.34 5.68
CA GLY A 155 7.04 12.17 4.65
C GLY A 155 7.98 11.39 3.72
N SER A 156 8.79 10.46 4.25
CA SER A 156 9.67 9.61 3.43
C SER A 156 8.85 8.69 2.53
N VAL A 157 7.84 8.00 3.08
CA VAL A 157 6.93 7.13 2.32
C VAL A 157 6.20 7.91 1.23
N THR A 158 5.63 9.06 1.58
CA THR A 158 4.92 9.93 0.64
C THR A 158 5.85 10.44 -0.46
N SER A 159 7.08 10.84 -0.12
CA SER A 159 8.07 11.29 -1.11
C SER A 159 8.41 10.19 -2.11
N VAL A 160 8.63 8.95 -1.64
CA VAL A 160 8.87 7.78 -2.51
C VAL A 160 7.70 7.57 -3.47
N ILE A 161 6.48 7.55 -2.95
CA ILE A 161 5.28 7.30 -3.76
C ILE A 161 5.09 8.41 -4.79
N ILE A 162 5.26 9.68 -4.40
CA ILE A 162 5.13 10.83 -5.31
C ILE A 162 6.16 10.73 -6.44
N ILE A 163 7.44 10.54 -6.11
CA ILE A 163 8.52 10.47 -7.09
C ILE A 163 8.29 9.31 -8.07
N LEU A 164 8.03 8.11 -7.57
CA LEU A 164 7.80 6.93 -8.41
C LEU A 164 6.59 7.13 -9.34
N THR A 165 5.52 7.70 -8.82
CA THR A 165 4.29 7.86 -9.60
C THR A 165 4.42 8.97 -10.65
N LEU A 166 5.06 10.09 -10.33
CA LEU A 166 5.37 11.15 -11.31
C LEU A 166 6.21 10.59 -12.46
N LEU A 167 7.25 9.81 -12.14
CA LEU A 167 8.09 9.17 -13.15
C LEU A 167 7.31 8.17 -14.00
N PHE A 168 6.43 7.39 -13.39
CA PHE A 168 5.53 6.49 -14.11
C PHE A 168 4.62 7.25 -15.10
N ILE A 169 4.05 8.38 -14.69
CA ILE A 169 3.21 9.24 -15.55
C ILE A 169 4.04 9.81 -16.70
N ILE A 170 5.24 10.35 -16.42
CA ILE A 170 6.15 10.87 -17.45
C ILE A 170 6.53 9.76 -18.44
N GLY A 171 6.88 8.58 -17.93
CA GLY A 171 7.21 7.41 -18.74
C GLY A 171 6.07 7.00 -19.67
N ILE A 172 4.84 6.90 -19.15
CA ILE A 172 3.66 6.58 -19.96
C ILE A 172 3.37 7.67 -20.99
N ARG A 173 3.43 8.95 -20.60
CA ARG A 173 3.16 10.07 -21.51
C ARG A 173 4.11 10.02 -22.70
N ARG A 174 5.40 9.81 -22.44
CA ARG A 174 6.41 9.65 -23.50
C ARG A 174 6.05 8.49 -24.43
N HIS A 175 5.64 7.33 -23.91
CA HIS A 175 5.21 6.20 -24.76
C HIS A 175 3.91 6.45 -25.53
N ALA A 176 2.97 7.20 -24.94
CA ALA A 176 1.70 7.55 -25.58
C ALA A 176 1.92 8.46 -26.81
N GLU A 177 2.89 9.38 -26.74
CA GLU A 177 3.27 10.24 -27.87
C GLU A 177 3.84 9.42 -29.05
N PHE A 178 4.59 8.34 -28.77
CA PHE A 178 5.16 7.48 -29.82
C PHE A 178 4.19 6.42 -30.37
N ARG A 179 3.17 6.02 -29.61
CA ARG A 179 2.16 5.04 -30.05
C ARG A 179 0.75 5.59 -29.81
N LYS A 180 0.11 6.10 -30.87
CA LYS A 180 -1.30 6.55 -30.93
C LYS A 180 -2.29 5.38 -30.76
N LEU A 181 -2.21 4.63 -29.67
CA LEU A 181 -3.18 3.61 -29.29
C LEU A 181 -4.02 4.16 -28.13
N GLY A 182 -5.35 4.23 -28.30
CA GLY A 182 -6.31 4.68 -27.27
C GLY A 182 -6.28 3.86 -25.95
N LEU A 183 -5.52 2.77 -25.92
CA LEU A 183 -5.23 2.02 -24.70
C LEU A 183 -4.28 2.77 -23.75
N TYR A 184 -3.34 3.55 -24.29
CA TYR A 184 -2.40 4.32 -23.46
C TYR A 184 -3.11 5.46 -22.74
N THR A 185 -4.10 6.10 -23.36
CA THR A 185 -4.89 7.17 -22.73
C THR A 185 -5.74 6.65 -21.57
N SER A 186 -6.36 5.47 -21.69
CA SER A 186 -7.07 4.83 -20.58
C SER A 186 -6.13 4.41 -19.44
N LEU A 187 -4.95 3.88 -19.76
CA LEU A 187 -3.93 3.54 -18.75
C LEU A 187 -3.41 4.79 -18.01
N LEU A 188 -3.22 5.88 -18.76
CA LEU A 188 -2.74 7.17 -18.25
C LEU A 188 -3.80 7.79 -17.33
N HIS A 189 -5.08 7.79 -17.72
CA HIS A 189 -6.17 8.32 -16.90
C HIS A 189 -6.32 7.57 -15.57
N GLU A 190 -6.23 6.24 -15.56
CA GLU A 190 -6.27 5.46 -14.33
C GLU A 190 -5.04 5.66 -13.45
N GLY A 191 -3.85 5.77 -14.07
CA GLY A 191 -2.61 6.06 -13.35
C GLY A 191 -2.66 7.44 -12.67
N ILE A 192 -3.18 8.45 -13.37
CA ILE A 192 -3.37 9.80 -12.81
C ILE A 192 -4.40 9.79 -11.69
N PHE A 193 -5.56 9.14 -11.87
CA PHE A 193 -6.58 9.10 -10.83
C PHE A 193 -6.07 8.42 -9.55
N PHE A 194 -5.34 7.32 -9.71
CA PHE A 194 -4.69 6.64 -8.59
C PHE A 194 -3.65 7.54 -7.90
N PHE A 195 -2.81 8.22 -8.68
CA PHE A 195 -1.83 9.17 -8.17
C PHE A 195 -2.47 10.29 -7.35
N LEU A 196 -3.48 10.96 -7.92
CA LEU A 196 -4.21 12.03 -7.26
C LEU A 196 -4.85 11.55 -5.97
N THR A 197 -5.43 10.34 -5.98
CA THR A 197 -6.02 9.74 -4.78
C THR A 197 -4.96 9.55 -3.70
N ILE A 198 -3.81 8.94 -4.01
CA ILE A 198 -2.76 8.75 -2.99
C ILE A 198 -2.22 10.09 -2.50
N LEU A 199 -1.97 11.04 -3.41
CA LEU A 199 -1.46 12.36 -3.05
C LEU A 199 -2.42 13.09 -2.11
N CYS A 200 -3.71 13.15 -2.45
CA CYS A 200 -4.72 13.79 -1.61
C CYS A 200 -4.82 13.10 -0.23
N MET A 201 -4.77 11.77 -0.19
CA MET A 201 -4.81 11.02 1.07
C MET A 201 -3.55 11.27 1.89
N ASP A 202 -2.36 11.26 1.31
CA ASP A 202 -1.10 11.51 2.03
C ASP A 202 -1.00 12.95 2.55
N VAL A 203 -1.46 13.93 1.77
CA VAL A 203 -1.57 15.32 2.24
C VAL A 203 -2.55 15.42 3.39
N ALA A 204 -3.73 14.77 3.29
CA ALA A 204 -4.69 14.75 4.39
C ALA A 204 -4.11 14.09 5.65
N LEU A 205 -3.40 12.96 5.51
CA LEU A 205 -2.72 12.29 6.63
C LEU A 205 -1.64 13.18 7.25
N ALA A 206 -0.82 13.86 6.44
CA ALA A 206 0.21 14.76 6.94
C ALA A 206 -0.39 15.95 7.71
N VAL A 207 -1.49 16.52 7.22
CA VAL A 207 -2.25 17.57 7.93
C VAL A 207 -2.81 17.03 9.24
N LEU A 208 -3.43 15.84 9.23
CA LEU A 208 -3.98 15.22 10.44
C LEU A 208 -2.91 14.92 11.49
N VAL A 209 -1.73 14.43 11.09
CA VAL A 209 -0.58 14.24 11.99
C VAL A 209 -0.12 15.58 12.56
N SER A 210 -0.08 16.64 11.74
CA SER A 210 0.39 17.97 12.15
C SER A 210 -0.54 18.67 13.15
N LEU A 211 -1.85 18.42 13.07
CA LEU A 211 -2.85 19.03 13.95
C LEU A 211 -2.80 18.49 15.39
N GLN A 212 -2.09 17.39 15.67
CA GLN A 212 -1.95 16.75 17.01
C GLN A 212 -3.26 16.36 17.72
N ASP A 213 -4.43 16.62 17.12
CA ASP A 213 -5.73 16.27 17.69
C ASP A 213 -6.03 14.77 17.63
N ILE A 214 -5.46 14.08 16.63
CA ILE A 214 -5.59 12.65 16.46
C ILE A 214 -4.25 11.99 16.78
N TYR A 215 -4.32 10.88 17.53
CA TYR A 215 -3.16 10.06 17.84
C TYR A 215 -2.50 9.53 16.56
N SER A 216 -1.20 9.82 16.40
CA SER A 216 -0.41 9.55 15.20
C SER A 216 -0.42 8.08 14.77
N GLY A 217 -0.42 7.14 15.73
CA GLY A 217 -0.51 5.72 15.44
C GLY A 217 -1.78 5.34 14.68
N ASN A 218 -2.93 5.91 15.05
CA ASN A 218 -4.20 5.65 14.38
C ASN A 218 -4.21 6.23 12.97
N VAL A 219 -3.63 7.43 12.79
CA VAL A 219 -3.51 8.07 11.47
C VAL A 219 -2.61 7.22 10.55
N LEU A 220 -1.47 6.73 11.06
CA LEU A 220 -0.57 5.85 10.31
C LEU A 220 -1.23 4.52 9.95
N HIS A 221 -1.97 3.92 10.89
CA HIS A 221 -2.70 2.66 10.66
C HIS A 221 -3.75 2.82 9.56
N PHE A 222 -4.58 3.87 9.68
CA PHE A 222 -5.59 4.20 8.69
C PHE A 222 -4.97 4.46 7.30
N GLY A 223 -3.89 5.24 7.26
CA GLY A 223 -3.15 5.50 6.03
C GLY A 223 -2.61 4.23 5.38
N TRP A 224 -2.10 3.29 6.18
CA TRP A 224 -1.63 2.00 5.69
C TRP A 224 -2.78 1.14 5.11
N ILE A 225 -3.93 1.06 5.78
CA ILE A 225 -5.12 0.34 5.30
C ILE A 225 -5.57 0.88 3.94
N ILE A 226 -5.64 2.21 3.80
CA ILE A 226 -6.03 2.86 2.55
C ILE A 226 -5.03 2.54 1.44
N LYS A 227 -3.72 2.69 1.70
CA LYS A 227 -2.67 2.39 0.71
C LYS A 227 -2.74 0.93 0.24
N SER A 228 -2.94 0.01 1.18
CA SER A 228 -3.17 -1.42 0.91
C SER A 228 -4.36 -1.66 -0.03
N LYS A 229 -5.51 -1.06 0.29
CA LYS A 229 -6.74 -1.18 -0.53
C LYS A 229 -6.56 -0.61 -1.92
N LEU A 230 -6.01 0.60 -2.02
CA LEU A 230 -5.73 1.25 -3.30
C LEU A 230 -4.79 0.41 -4.16
N MET A 231 -3.71 -0.12 -3.58
CA MET A 231 -2.77 -0.97 -4.31
C MET A 231 -3.43 -2.27 -4.82
N THR A 232 -4.26 -2.92 -3.99
CA THR A 232 -4.97 -4.14 -4.41
C THR A 232 -5.97 -3.87 -5.52
N GLU A 233 -6.74 -2.77 -5.46
CA GLU A 233 -7.66 -2.37 -6.54
C GLU A 233 -6.91 -2.07 -7.85
N LEU A 234 -5.76 -1.39 -7.75
CA LEU A 234 -4.89 -1.14 -8.90
C LEU A 234 -4.38 -2.44 -9.52
N MET A 235 -4.00 -3.43 -8.70
CA MET A 235 -3.61 -4.76 -9.19
C MET A 235 -4.77 -5.50 -9.82
N LEU A 236 -5.96 -5.43 -9.21
CA LEU A 236 -7.16 -6.11 -9.72
C LEU A 236 -7.58 -5.59 -11.08
N ARG A 237 -7.55 -4.27 -11.28
CA ARG A 237 -7.79 -3.65 -12.60
C ARG A 237 -6.74 -4.07 -13.62
N ALA A 238 -5.46 -4.10 -13.21
CA ALA A 238 -4.38 -4.57 -14.07
C ALA A 238 -4.55 -6.05 -14.46
N HIS A 239 -5.03 -6.89 -13.54
CA HIS A 239 -5.34 -8.30 -13.77
C HIS A 239 -6.48 -8.48 -14.78
N ARG A 240 -7.63 -7.83 -14.55
CA ARG A 240 -8.80 -7.89 -15.47
C ARG A 240 -8.43 -7.51 -16.90
N ARG A 241 -7.67 -6.44 -17.07
CA ARG A 241 -7.18 -5.98 -18.39
C ARG A 241 -6.26 -7.01 -19.06
N ARG A 242 -5.44 -7.73 -18.29
CA ARG A 242 -4.60 -8.81 -18.85
C ARG A 242 -5.45 -10.00 -19.29
N GLN A 243 -6.47 -10.36 -18.51
CA GLN A 243 -7.39 -11.42 -18.88
C GLN A 243 -8.18 -11.08 -20.14
N GLU A 244 -8.70 -9.86 -20.26
CA GLU A 244 -9.37 -9.36 -21.48
C GLU A 244 -8.46 -9.48 -22.70
N ARG A 245 -7.18 -9.08 -22.60
CA ARG A 245 -6.21 -9.22 -23.69
C ARG A 245 -5.96 -10.68 -24.09
N ARG A 246 -5.89 -11.59 -23.12
CA ARG A 246 -5.73 -13.03 -23.40
C ARG A 246 -6.95 -13.58 -24.13
N ARG A 247 -8.16 -13.17 -23.71
CA ARG A 247 -9.42 -13.55 -24.37
C ARG A 247 -9.52 -13.00 -25.79
N SER A 248 -9.22 -11.72 -26.02
CA SER A 248 -9.24 -11.14 -27.36
C SER A 248 -8.23 -11.80 -28.29
N ARG A 249 -7.02 -12.12 -27.81
CA ARG A 249 -6.02 -12.85 -28.61
C ARG A 249 -6.48 -14.27 -28.95
N SER A 250 -6.99 -15.01 -27.97
CA SER A 250 -7.48 -16.38 -28.20
C SER A 250 -8.67 -16.40 -29.17
N GLY A 251 -9.58 -15.42 -29.10
CA GLY A 251 -10.70 -15.31 -30.03
C GLY A 251 -10.25 -15.00 -31.46
N GLN A 252 -9.22 -14.15 -31.61
CA GLN A 252 -8.67 -13.83 -32.92
C GLN A 252 -7.90 -15.00 -33.55
N THR A 253 -7.15 -15.77 -32.75
CA THR A 253 -6.48 -17.00 -33.24
C THR A 253 -7.47 -18.06 -33.72
N ASN A 254 -8.63 -18.20 -33.06
CA ASN A 254 -9.67 -19.13 -33.51
C ASN A 254 -10.31 -18.68 -34.83
N ALA A 255 -10.57 -17.38 -35.00
CA ALA A 255 -11.11 -16.84 -36.25
C ALA A 255 -10.11 -16.96 -37.41
N ASP A 256 -8.81 -16.74 -37.16
CA ASP A 256 -7.76 -16.91 -38.16
C ASP A 256 -7.59 -18.40 -38.56
N GLN A 257 -7.75 -19.34 -37.62
CA GLN A 257 -7.79 -20.77 -37.93
C GLN A 257 -9.02 -21.16 -38.77
N GLU A 258 -10.22 -20.65 -38.45
CA GLU A 258 -11.42 -20.90 -39.25
C GLU A 258 -11.28 -20.39 -40.70
N LEU A 259 -10.71 -19.18 -40.89
CA LEU A 259 -10.44 -18.64 -42.24
C LEU A 259 -9.43 -19.48 -43.03
N SER A 260 -8.39 -19.99 -42.37
CA SER A 260 -7.39 -20.84 -43.05
C SER A 260 -7.99 -22.17 -43.55
N HIS A 261 -8.96 -22.73 -42.81
CA HIS A 261 -9.69 -23.93 -43.22
C HIS A 261 -10.64 -23.69 -44.41
N ILE A 262 -11.21 -22.50 -44.54
CA ILE A 262 -12.09 -22.15 -45.67
C ILE A 262 -11.27 -21.93 -46.97
N SER A 263 -10.03 -21.45 -46.86
CA SER A 263 -9.18 -21.15 -48.03
C SER A 263 -8.53 -22.36 -48.71
N LEU A 264 -8.65 -23.56 -48.14
CA LEU A 264 -8.04 -24.80 -48.64
C LEU A 264 -9.04 -25.74 -49.36
N ASN A 265 -10.29 -25.31 -49.50
CA ASN A 265 -11.33 -25.96 -50.32
C ASN A 265 -11.67 -25.10 -51.54
#